data_AF-A0A258C9D7-F1
#
_entry.id   AF-A0A258C9D7-F1
#
_cell.length_a   1.000
_cell.length_b   1.000
_cell.length_c   1.000
_cell.angle_alpha   90.00
_cell.angle_beta   90.00
_cell.angle_gamma   90.00
#
_symmetry.space_group_name_H-M   'P 1'
#
loop_
_entity.id
_entity.type
_entity.pdbx_description
1 polymer ?
#
loop_
_entity_poly.entity_id
_entity_poly.type
_entity_poly.pdbx_seq_one_letter_code
_entity_poly.pdbx_strand_id
1 'polypeptide(L)'
;MFTPKNTPRGRGTAINPHNRFAPTLSESCDDGWEQEVPPTRATEVRRETAKTVISRNKSPDVGFDRSVNPYRGCEHGCIYCFARPSHAYWDLSPGIDFETRLIAKTNLAECLEQELSRPGYVPQPIALGVNTDAYQPLEREQRLTRQALEILLRFKHPVHIITKGSLVLRDLDLLVPLAEQRLVSVSVSLTTLDDELKRIMEPRAASPAARLRVLRTLHEAGVPVSVMCAP
;
A
#
# COMPACT_ATOMS: atom_id res chain seq x y z
N MET A 1 -7.63 20.04 27.31
CA MET A 1 -7.44 20.76 26.03
C MET A 1 -6.55 19.88 25.15
N PHE A 2 -7.06 19.35 24.04
CA PHE A 2 -6.21 18.72 23.03
C PHE A 2 -5.45 19.83 22.31
N THR A 3 -4.21 20.09 22.70
CA THR A 3 -3.32 20.94 21.91
C THR A 3 -3.12 20.22 20.57
N PRO A 4 -3.51 20.79 19.43
CA PRO A 4 -3.31 20.12 18.14
C PRO A 4 -1.80 19.97 17.93
N LYS A 5 -1.30 18.73 18.04
CA LYS A 5 0.07 18.43 17.65
C LYS A 5 0.18 18.72 16.16
N ASN A 6 1.14 19.55 15.77
CA ASN A 6 1.42 19.80 14.36
C ASN A 6 1.72 18.46 13.67
N THR A 7 1.10 18.20 12.52
CA THR A 7 1.38 16.99 11.75
C THR A 7 2.86 16.98 11.36
N PRO A 8 3.61 15.91 11.69
CA PRO A 8 5.02 15.83 11.31
C PRO A 8 5.18 15.97 9.80
N ARG A 9 6.27 16.59 9.36
CA ARG A 9 6.52 16.80 7.93
C ARG A 9 6.50 15.46 7.18
N GLY A 10 5.73 15.40 6.10
CA GLY A 10 5.58 14.18 5.28
C GLY A 10 4.69 13.11 5.88
N ARG A 11 3.89 13.43 6.91
CA ARG A 11 2.94 12.51 7.54
C ARG A 11 1.50 12.98 7.32
N GLY A 12 0.58 12.03 7.26
CA GLY A 12 -0.84 12.29 6.99
C GLY A 12 -1.64 12.65 8.23
N THR A 13 -1.11 12.33 9.42
CA THR A 13 -1.80 12.58 10.69
C THR A 13 -0.80 12.77 11.82
N ALA A 14 -1.14 13.65 12.76
CA ALA A 14 -0.43 13.78 14.04
C ALA A 14 -1.00 12.86 15.12
N ILE A 15 -2.16 12.24 14.86
CA ILE A 15 -2.95 11.52 15.85
C ILE A 15 -2.40 10.09 15.98
N ASN A 16 -2.28 9.62 17.22
CA ASN A 16 -1.92 8.25 17.56
C ASN A 16 -3.05 7.63 18.40
N PRO A 17 -4.26 7.43 17.83
CA PRO A 17 -5.38 6.86 18.58
C PRO A 17 -5.01 5.47 19.12
N HIS A 18 -5.53 5.12 20.28
CA HIS A 18 -5.26 3.83 20.88
C HIS A 18 -5.80 2.67 20.05
N ASN A 19 -5.16 1.51 20.21
CA ASN A 19 -5.68 0.28 19.65
C ASN A 19 -7.04 -0.05 20.29
N ARG A 20 -8.10 -0.12 19.46
CA ARG A 20 -9.47 -0.45 19.89
C ARG A 20 -9.63 -1.84 20.51
N PHE A 21 -8.65 -2.73 20.32
CA PHE A 21 -8.66 -4.09 20.86
C PHE A 21 -7.78 -4.25 22.11
N ALA A 22 -7.02 -3.22 22.50
CA ALA A 22 -6.18 -3.28 23.68
C ALA A 22 -7.04 -3.12 24.95
N PRO A 23 -6.78 -3.91 26.01
CA PRO A 23 -7.51 -3.81 27.28
C PRO A 23 -7.09 -2.58 28.10
N THR A 24 -5.96 -1.96 27.77
CA THR A 24 -5.38 -0.82 28.48
C THR A 24 -5.05 0.33 27.53
N LEU A 25 -5.11 1.55 28.06
CA LEU A 25 -4.80 2.79 27.36
C LEU A 25 -3.52 3.39 27.97
N SER A 26 -2.59 3.83 27.12
CA SER A 26 -1.34 4.48 27.54
C SER A 26 -1.26 5.90 27.00
N GLU A 27 -1.42 6.88 27.88
CA GLU A 27 -1.37 8.30 27.53
C GLU A 27 0.04 8.86 27.74
N SER A 28 0.55 9.59 26.76
CA SER A 28 1.81 10.33 26.92
C SER A 28 1.55 11.56 27.78
N CYS A 29 2.18 11.66 28.94
CA CYS A 29 2.28 12.89 29.71
C CYS A 29 3.64 13.57 29.46
N ASP A 30 3.64 14.90 29.54
CA ASP A 30 4.87 15.68 29.63
C ASP A 30 5.45 15.45 31.03
N ASP A 31 6.68 14.98 31.10
CA ASP A 31 7.41 14.73 32.35
C ASP A 31 8.23 15.95 32.80
N GLY A 32 8.13 17.08 32.08
CA GLY A 32 8.81 18.33 32.37
C GLY A 32 10.24 18.41 31.83
N TRP A 33 10.70 17.38 31.10
CA TRP A 33 12.03 17.35 30.51
C TRP A 33 12.00 17.84 29.06
N GLU A 34 12.89 18.77 28.75
CA GLU A 34 12.98 19.36 27.42
C GLU A 34 13.47 18.33 26.40
N GLN A 35 12.68 18.11 25.34
CA GLN A 35 13.06 17.25 24.21
C GLN A 35 13.46 18.13 23.01
N GLU A 36 14.77 18.34 22.83
CA GLU A 36 15.33 19.15 21.73
C GLU A 36 15.14 18.54 20.33
N VAL A 37 14.74 17.26 20.23
CA VAL A 37 14.67 16.56 18.95
C VAL A 37 13.25 16.68 18.36
N PRO A 38 13.08 17.28 17.16
CA PRO A 38 11.80 17.28 16.48
C PRO A 38 11.31 15.83 16.29
N PRO A 39 10.01 15.53 16.44
CA PRO A 39 9.48 14.19 16.29
C PRO A 39 9.42 13.78 14.80
N THR A 40 10.55 13.72 14.12
CA THR A 40 10.65 13.03 12.83
C THR A 40 10.64 11.54 13.13
N ARG A 41 9.45 10.93 13.10
CA ARG A 41 9.31 9.48 13.18
C ARG A 41 9.82 8.87 11.88
N ALA A 42 11.02 8.29 11.92
CA ALA A 42 11.51 7.46 10.84
C ALA A 42 10.53 6.30 10.59
N THR A 43 10.50 5.80 9.36
CA THR A 43 9.71 4.60 9.06
C THR A 43 10.46 3.37 9.59
N GLU A 44 9.85 2.66 10.52
CA GLU A 44 10.28 1.35 11.01
C GLU A 44 9.61 0.25 10.17
N VAL A 45 10.38 -0.76 9.77
CA VAL A 45 9.87 -1.90 8.98
C VAL A 45 10.20 -3.19 9.70
N ARG A 46 9.16 -3.93 10.08
CA ARG A 46 9.27 -5.30 10.61
C ARG A 46 9.12 -6.29 9.47
N ARG A 47 9.84 -7.41 9.56
CA ARG A 47 9.70 -8.52 8.60
C ARG A 47 8.69 -9.53 9.14
N GLU A 48 7.76 -9.97 8.30
CA GLU A 48 6.78 -11.02 8.58
C GLU A 48 7.02 -12.21 7.64
N THR A 49 7.09 -13.40 8.21
CA THR A 49 6.97 -14.66 7.47
C THR A 49 5.50 -15.06 7.49
N ALA A 50 4.80 -14.81 6.39
CA ALA A 50 3.37 -15.06 6.25
C ALA A 50 3.09 -16.55 6.01
N LYS A 51 2.02 -17.08 6.61
CA LYS A 51 1.53 -18.45 6.33
C LYS A 51 0.74 -18.53 5.03
N THR A 52 0.04 -17.45 4.69
CA THR A 52 -0.72 -17.25 3.45
C THR A 52 -0.62 -15.78 3.04
N VAL A 53 -0.70 -15.52 1.75
CA VAL A 53 -0.60 -14.19 1.15
C VAL A 53 -1.81 -13.82 0.31
N ILE A 54 -2.55 -14.81 -0.21
CA ILE A 54 -3.82 -14.59 -0.90
C ILE A 54 -4.94 -14.41 0.14
N SER A 55 -5.39 -13.17 0.31
CA SER A 55 -6.54 -12.85 1.16
C SER A 55 -7.82 -12.95 0.34
N ARG A 56 -8.87 -13.57 0.88
CA ARG A 56 -10.16 -13.75 0.21
C ARG A 56 -11.28 -12.96 0.88
N ASN A 57 -12.26 -12.52 0.09
CA ASN A 57 -13.47 -11.88 0.57
C ASN A 57 -14.70 -12.40 -0.20
N LYS A 58 -15.90 -12.14 0.36
CA LYS A 58 -17.19 -12.48 -0.26
C LYS A 58 -18.12 -11.26 -0.34
N SER A 59 -17.56 -10.06 -0.31
CA SER A 59 -18.37 -8.84 -0.34
C SER A 59 -18.97 -8.69 -1.74
N PRO A 60 -20.29 -8.46 -1.85
CA PRO A 60 -20.92 -8.18 -3.14
C PRO A 60 -20.56 -6.79 -3.68
N ASP A 61 -19.95 -5.94 -2.85
CA ASP A 61 -19.67 -4.53 -3.15
C ASP A 61 -18.33 -4.33 -3.89
N VAL A 62 -17.48 -5.35 -3.93
CA VAL A 62 -16.17 -5.29 -4.57
C VAL A 62 -16.08 -6.31 -5.71
N GLY A 63 -15.57 -5.86 -6.87
CA GLY A 63 -15.48 -6.68 -8.08
C GLY A 63 -14.38 -7.75 -8.09
N PHE A 64 -13.83 -8.12 -6.94
CA PHE A 64 -12.78 -9.13 -6.81
C PHE A 64 -12.96 -9.96 -5.54
N ASP A 65 -12.64 -11.26 -5.61
CA ASP A 65 -12.75 -12.17 -4.46
C ASP A 65 -11.41 -12.36 -3.73
N ARG A 66 -10.29 -11.94 -4.33
CA ARG A 66 -8.95 -12.18 -3.81
C ARG A 66 -7.99 -11.02 -4.02
N SER A 67 -7.12 -10.82 -3.03
CA SER A 67 -6.09 -9.79 -3.07
C SER A 67 -4.77 -10.28 -2.50
N VAL A 68 -3.70 -9.65 -2.96
CA VAL A 68 -2.35 -9.82 -2.41
C VAL A 68 -1.85 -8.45 -1.98
N ASN A 69 -1.34 -8.38 -0.76
CA ASN A 69 -0.83 -7.15 -0.15
C ASN A 69 0.59 -7.42 0.35
N PRO A 70 1.63 -6.91 -0.34
CA PRO A 70 3.04 -7.16 0.02
C PRO A 70 3.43 -6.60 1.40
N TYR A 71 2.72 -5.55 1.83
CA TYR A 71 2.98 -4.83 3.05
C TYR A 71 1.72 -4.73 3.93
N ARG A 72 1.92 -4.38 5.19
CA ARG A 72 0.89 -3.86 6.10
C ARG A 72 1.30 -2.45 6.50
N GLY A 73 0.37 -1.51 6.37
CA GLY A 73 0.67 -0.08 6.48
C GLY A 73 1.10 0.49 5.14
N CYS A 74 1.13 1.82 5.05
CA CYS A 74 1.51 2.50 3.82
C CYS A 74 2.19 3.84 4.08
N GLU A 75 3.40 4.00 3.56
CA GLU A 75 4.20 5.22 3.68
C GLU A 75 3.62 6.42 2.94
N HIS A 76 2.66 6.24 2.02
CA HIS A 76 1.97 7.36 1.36
C HIS A 76 1.26 8.27 2.36
N GLY A 77 0.83 7.71 3.51
CA GLY A 77 0.24 8.48 4.61
C GLY A 77 -1.09 9.14 4.24
N CYS A 78 -1.93 8.51 3.42
CA CYS A 78 -3.21 9.13 3.02
C CYS A 78 -4.12 9.27 4.25
N ILE A 79 -4.54 10.48 4.62
CA ILE A 79 -5.27 10.71 5.88
C ILE A 79 -6.62 9.97 5.91
N TYR A 80 -7.27 9.86 4.74
CA TYR A 80 -8.58 9.23 4.53
C TYR A 80 -8.51 7.71 4.28
N CYS A 81 -7.33 7.10 4.40
CA CYS A 81 -7.14 5.70 3.98
C CYS A 81 -8.01 4.72 4.80
N PHE A 82 -8.89 4.00 4.10
CA PHE A 82 -9.76 2.98 4.70
C PHE A 82 -9.00 1.83 5.36
N ALA A 83 -7.73 1.61 5.00
CA ALA A 83 -6.91 0.52 5.52
C ALA A 83 -6.31 0.82 6.91
N ARG A 84 -6.32 2.09 7.35
CA ARG A 84 -5.79 2.52 8.66
C ARG A 84 -6.28 1.68 9.84
N PRO A 85 -7.59 1.37 9.98
CA PRO A 85 -8.09 0.54 11.08
C PRO A 85 -7.48 -0.86 11.15
N SER A 86 -6.89 -1.38 10.06
CA SER A 86 -6.27 -2.71 10.07
C SER A 86 -5.04 -2.78 11.00
N HIS A 87 -4.36 -1.66 11.26
CA HIS A 87 -3.18 -1.64 12.14
C HIS A 87 -3.46 -2.05 13.58
N ALA A 88 -4.70 -1.86 14.05
CA ALA A 88 -5.15 -2.31 15.35
C ALA A 88 -4.98 -3.83 15.56
N TYR A 89 -5.03 -4.65 14.50
CA TYR A 89 -4.80 -6.10 14.60
C TYR A 89 -3.35 -6.49 14.94
N TRP A 90 -2.39 -5.57 14.81
CA TRP A 90 -0.97 -5.79 15.18
C TRP A 90 -0.55 -5.03 16.43
N ASP A 91 -1.53 -4.61 17.24
CA ASP A 91 -1.28 -3.75 18.40
C ASP A 91 -0.58 -2.44 18.06
N LEU A 92 -0.90 -1.90 16.88
CA LEU A 92 -0.40 -0.62 16.39
C LEU A 92 -1.55 0.37 16.26
N SER A 93 -1.23 1.65 16.41
CA SER A 93 -2.23 2.70 16.24
C SER A 93 -2.72 2.76 14.77
N PRO A 94 -4.02 2.94 14.52
CA PRO A 94 -4.52 3.22 13.18
C PRO A 94 -4.20 4.64 12.68
N GLY A 95 -3.61 5.50 13.53
CA GLY A 95 -3.16 6.83 13.13
C GLY A 95 -1.75 6.81 12.54
N ILE A 96 -0.82 7.49 13.19
CA ILE A 96 0.55 7.68 12.70
C ILE A 96 1.32 6.36 12.52
N ASP A 97 1.07 5.33 13.35
CA ASP A 97 1.77 4.05 13.20
C ASP A 97 1.45 3.34 11.87
N PHE A 98 0.28 3.60 11.25
CA PHE A 98 -0.05 3.05 9.92
C PHE A 98 0.97 3.42 8.83
N GLU A 99 1.58 4.60 8.95
CA GLU A 99 2.49 5.16 7.96
C GLU A 99 3.96 5.24 8.45
N THR A 100 4.20 4.97 9.73
CA THR A 100 5.56 4.91 10.32
C THR A 100 6.00 3.53 10.75
N ARG A 101 5.08 2.59 11.02
CA ARG A 101 5.40 1.22 11.46
C ARG A 101 4.80 0.22 10.49
N LEU A 102 5.62 -0.17 9.51
CA LEU A 102 5.20 -1.06 8.44
C LEU A 102 5.65 -2.50 8.71
N ILE A 103 4.94 -3.43 8.09
CA ILE A 103 5.30 -4.85 8.11
C ILE A 103 5.45 -5.32 6.67
N ALA A 104 6.62 -5.85 6.32
CA ALA A 104 6.91 -6.40 5.00
C ALA A 104 6.83 -7.93 5.04
N LYS A 105 6.05 -8.52 4.12
CA LYS A 105 5.91 -9.98 3.99
C LYS A 105 7.08 -10.54 3.20
N THR A 106 8.21 -10.80 3.85
CA THR A 106 9.47 -11.09 3.14
C THR A 106 9.48 -12.43 2.41
N ASN A 107 8.59 -13.37 2.75
CA ASN A 107 8.40 -14.63 2.03
C ASN A 107 7.26 -14.57 1.00
N LEU A 108 6.86 -13.37 0.56
CA LEU A 108 5.68 -13.18 -0.32
C LEU A 108 5.72 -14.06 -1.57
N ALA A 109 6.85 -14.07 -2.28
CA ALA A 109 6.98 -14.78 -3.55
C ALA A 109 6.91 -16.30 -3.37
N GLU A 110 7.64 -16.84 -2.39
CA GLU A 110 7.62 -18.26 -2.04
C GLU A 110 6.21 -18.70 -1.64
N CYS A 111 5.57 -17.96 -0.74
CA CYS A 111 4.22 -18.27 -0.28
C CYS A 111 3.21 -18.18 -1.43
N LEU A 112 3.31 -17.16 -2.29
CA LEU A 112 2.44 -17.01 -3.45
C LEU A 112 2.58 -18.20 -4.40
N GLU A 113 3.80 -18.60 -4.74
CA GLU A 113 4.07 -19.75 -5.61
C GLU A 113 3.50 -21.05 -5.02
N GLN A 114 3.69 -21.29 -3.71
CA GLN A 114 3.11 -22.43 -3.02
C GLN A 114 1.58 -22.42 -3.08
N GLU A 115 0.94 -21.27 -2.86
CA GLU A 115 -0.53 -21.15 -2.90
C GLU A 115 -1.11 -21.34 -4.31
N LEU A 116 -0.46 -20.80 -5.34
CA LEU A 116 -0.86 -20.97 -6.74
C LEU A 116 -0.66 -22.41 -7.25
N SER A 117 0.29 -23.14 -6.66
CA SER A 117 0.60 -24.54 -7.04
C SER A 117 -0.28 -25.57 -6.35
N ARG A 118 -1.21 -25.17 -5.47
CA ARG A 118 -2.09 -26.11 -4.75
C ARG A 118 -3.01 -26.86 -5.72
N PRO A 119 -3.19 -28.19 -5.56
CA PRO A 119 -4.18 -28.94 -6.32
C PRO A 119 -5.57 -28.32 -6.20
N GLY A 120 -6.25 -28.13 -7.33
CA GLY A 120 -7.58 -27.51 -7.37
C GLY A 120 -7.60 -25.98 -7.25
N TYR A 121 -6.45 -25.29 -7.27
CA TYR A 121 -6.43 -23.84 -7.39
C TYR A 121 -7.06 -23.40 -8.71
N VAL A 122 -8.10 -22.55 -8.63
CA VAL A 122 -8.75 -21.96 -9.81
C VAL A 122 -8.25 -20.52 -9.97
N PRO A 123 -7.53 -20.20 -11.06
CA PRO A 123 -7.09 -18.84 -11.37
C PRO A 123 -8.26 -17.88 -11.51
N GLN A 124 -8.14 -16.72 -10.87
CA GLN A 124 -9.03 -15.56 -11.00
C GLN A 124 -8.20 -14.30 -10.74
N PRO A 125 -8.56 -13.12 -11.29
CA PRO A 125 -7.78 -11.90 -11.11
C PRO A 125 -7.43 -11.60 -9.64
N ILE A 126 -6.14 -11.40 -9.35
CA ILE A 126 -5.67 -10.93 -8.03
C ILE A 126 -5.67 -9.41 -8.01
N ALA A 127 -6.35 -8.81 -7.04
CA ALA A 127 -6.18 -7.38 -6.75
C ALA A 127 -4.90 -7.16 -5.93
N LEU A 128 -3.90 -6.50 -6.50
CA LEU A 128 -2.60 -6.25 -5.89
C LEU A 128 -2.55 -4.84 -5.31
N GLY A 129 -2.25 -4.73 -4.02
CA GLY A 129 -2.12 -3.44 -3.34
C GLY A 129 -3.46 -2.77 -3.01
N VAL A 130 -4.39 -3.54 -2.45
CA VAL A 130 -5.72 -3.01 -2.04
C VAL A 130 -5.66 -2.39 -0.65
N ASN A 131 -5.08 -3.09 0.33
CA ASN A 131 -5.01 -2.66 1.74
C ASN A 131 -3.68 -1.97 2.09
N THR A 132 -2.84 -1.76 1.09
CA THR A 132 -1.56 -1.04 1.12
C THR A 132 -1.23 -0.66 -0.31
N ASP A 133 -0.42 0.36 -0.55
CA ASP A 133 0.09 0.59 -1.89
C ASP A 133 1.28 -0.34 -2.18
N ALA A 134 1.18 -1.13 -3.24
CA ALA A 134 2.22 -2.06 -3.67
C ALA A 134 3.50 -1.34 -4.13
N TYR A 135 3.41 -0.07 -4.54
CA TYR A 135 4.50 0.75 -5.06
C TYR A 135 4.80 1.97 -4.17
N GLN A 136 4.50 1.87 -2.87
CA GLN A 136 4.94 2.84 -1.87
C GLN A 136 6.48 2.95 -1.80
N PRO A 137 7.05 4.03 -1.23
CA PRO A 137 8.50 4.25 -1.20
C PRO A 137 9.35 3.04 -0.74
N LEU A 138 8.90 2.30 0.28
CA LEU A 138 9.53 1.06 0.76
C LEU A 138 9.77 0.00 -0.34
N GLU A 139 8.92 -0.08 -1.36
CA GLU A 139 9.04 -1.03 -2.48
C GLU A 139 10.30 -0.80 -3.32
N ARG A 140 10.92 0.40 -3.24
CA ARG A 140 12.19 0.67 -3.93
C ARG A 140 13.29 -0.29 -3.46
N GLU A 141 13.32 -0.60 -2.17
CA GLU A 141 14.32 -1.45 -1.54
C GLU A 141 13.87 -2.91 -1.46
N GLN A 142 12.62 -3.14 -1.04
CA GLN A 142 12.12 -4.47 -0.72
C GLN A 142 11.80 -5.33 -1.95
N ARG A 143 11.40 -4.69 -3.07
CA ARG A 143 11.08 -5.35 -4.35
C ARG A 143 10.06 -6.51 -4.25
N LEU A 144 9.22 -6.54 -3.21
CA LEU A 144 8.28 -7.65 -2.99
C LEU A 144 7.18 -7.66 -4.06
N THR A 145 6.69 -6.49 -4.46
CA THR A 145 5.71 -6.37 -5.55
C THR A 145 6.30 -6.90 -6.84
N ARG A 146 7.56 -6.55 -7.14
CA ARG A 146 8.24 -7.08 -8.32
C ARG A 146 8.35 -8.61 -8.29
N GLN A 147 8.82 -9.18 -7.18
CA GLN A 147 8.93 -10.64 -7.06
C GLN A 147 7.57 -11.32 -7.22
N ALA A 148 6.49 -10.73 -6.69
CA ALA A 148 5.13 -11.24 -6.92
C ALA A 148 4.75 -11.18 -8.40
N LEU A 149 5.08 -10.11 -9.12
CA LEU A 149 4.83 -10.01 -10.57
C LEU A 149 5.63 -11.04 -11.38
N GLU A 150 6.87 -11.33 -10.99
CA GLU A 150 7.68 -12.39 -11.62
C GLU A 150 7.01 -13.77 -11.48
N ILE A 151 6.46 -14.08 -10.30
CA ILE A 151 5.66 -15.30 -10.09
C ILE A 151 4.38 -15.28 -10.93
N LEU A 152 3.62 -14.18 -10.90
CA LEU A 152 2.36 -14.08 -11.64
C LEU A 152 2.57 -14.19 -13.16
N LEU A 153 3.63 -13.62 -13.70
CA LEU A 153 4.00 -13.77 -15.10
C LEU A 153 4.37 -15.23 -15.44
N ARG A 154 5.19 -15.90 -14.61
CA ARG A 154 5.52 -17.33 -14.79
C ARG A 154 4.28 -18.22 -14.80
N PHE A 155 3.35 -17.97 -13.89
CA PHE A 155 2.09 -18.72 -13.77
C PHE A 155 1.01 -18.27 -14.76
N LYS A 156 1.27 -17.24 -15.57
CA LYS A 156 0.28 -16.60 -16.45
C LYS A 156 -1.01 -16.23 -15.71
N HIS A 157 -0.84 -15.73 -14.49
CA HIS A 157 -1.93 -15.48 -13.58
C HIS A 157 -2.40 -14.02 -13.68
N PRO A 158 -3.72 -13.75 -13.85
CA PRO A 158 -4.22 -12.40 -14.01
C PRO A 158 -4.07 -11.57 -12.73
N VAL A 159 -3.77 -10.28 -12.90
CA VAL A 159 -3.54 -9.32 -11.82
C VAL A 159 -4.09 -7.93 -12.16
N HIS A 160 -4.78 -7.32 -11.20
CA HIS A 160 -5.19 -5.92 -11.25
C HIS A 160 -4.41 -5.15 -10.20
N ILE A 161 -3.68 -4.11 -10.62
CA ILE A 161 -2.82 -3.33 -9.73
C ILE A 161 -3.49 -2.00 -9.41
N ILE A 162 -3.52 -1.62 -8.13
CA ILE A 162 -3.96 -0.29 -7.70
C ILE A 162 -2.78 0.45 -7.08
N THR A 163 -2.49 1.66 -7.53
CA THR A 163 -1.39 2.45 -6.97
C THR A 163 -1.57 3.96 -7.08
N LYS A 164 -0.89 4.69 -6.17
CA LYS A 164 -0.64 6.13 -6.14
C LYS A 164 0.83 6.46 -6.41
N GLY A 165 1.69 5.45 -6.57
CA GLY A 165 3.14 5.57 -6.70
C GLY A 165 3.59 5.52 -8.15
N SER A 166 4.59 6.35 -8.50
CA SER A 166 5.20 6.32 -9.83
C SER A 166 6.21 5.19 -10.02
N LEU A 167 6.53 4.45 -8.95
CA LEU A 167 7.48 3.35 -8.97
C LEU A 167 6.99 2.15 -9.82
N VAL A 168 5.69 2.08 -10.12
CA VAL A 168 5.12 1.06 -11.03
C VAL A 168 5.81 1.03 -12.40
N LEU A 169 6.32 2.16 -12.87
CA LEU A 169 7.03 2.24 -14.16
C LEU A 169 8.37 1.48 -14.15
N ARG A 170 8.94 1.18 -12.99
CA ARG A 170 10.15 0.34 -12.85
C ARG A 170 9.93 -1.05 -13.44
N ASP A 171 8.73 -1.59 -13.27
CA ASP A 171 8.43 -2.98 -13.58
C ASP A 171 7.71 -3.12 -14.94
N LEU A 172 7.86 -2.13 -15.84
CA LEU A 172 7.35 -2.21 -17.22
C LEU A 172 7.83 -3.46 -17.96
N ASP A 173 9.04 -3.94 -17.66
CA ASP A 173 9.61 -5.16 -18.21
C ASP A 173 8.79 -6.43 -17.86
N LEU A 174 8.01 -6.39 -16.78
CA LEU A 174 7.08 -7.45 -16.37
C LEU A 174 5.63 -7.14 -16.77
N LEU A 175 5.24 -5.87 -16.71
CA LEU A 175 3.87 -5.44 -17.02
C LEU A 175 3.54 -5.57 -18.52
N VAL A 176 4.49 -5.26 -19.41
CA VAL A 176 4.26 -5.36 -20.86
C VAL A 176 4.00 -6.82 -21.30
N PRO A 177 4.83 -7.82 -20.93
CA PRO A 177 4.54 -9.23 -21.25
C PRO A 177 3.22 -9.77 -20.66
N LEU A 178 2.82 -9.26 -19.48
CA LEU A 178 1.51 -9.57 -18.91
C LEU A 178 0.38 -8.93 -19.74
N ALA A 179 0.57 -7.70 -20.20
CA ALA A 179 -0.42 -6.96 -20.98
C ALA A 179 -0.63 -7.58 -22.37
N GLU A 180 0.43 -8.02 -23.03
CA GLU A 180 0.38 -8.77 -24.29
C GLU A 180 -0.48 -10.04 -24.18
N GLN A 181 -0.47 -10.68 -23.01
CA GLN A 181 -1.28 -11.85 -22.70
C GLN A 181 -2.67 -11.50 -22.14
N ARG A 182 -3.01 -10.22 -22.02
CA ARG A 182 -4.26 -9.71 -21.41
C ARG A 182 -4.42 -10.13 -19.93
N LEU A 183 -3.32 -10.20 -19.20
CA LEU A 183 -3.27 -10.65 -17.80
C LEU A 183 -3.09 -9.52 -16.80
N VAL A 184 -2.85 -8.27 -17.24
CA VAL A 184 -2.68 -7.14 -16.31
C VAL A 184 -3.53 -5.94 -16.68
N SER A 185 -3.96 -5.23 -15.66
CA SER A 185 -4.44 -3.85 -15.75
C SER A 185 -3.97 -3.05 -14.53
N VAL A 186 -3.76 -1.75 -14.72
CA VAL A 186 -3.27 -0.85 -13.68
C VAL A 186 -4.25 0.30 -13.47
N SER A 187 -4.79 0.44 -12.27
CA SER A 187 -5.56 1.61 -11.83
C SER A 187 -4.66 2.58 -11.10
N VAL A 188 -4.49 3.79 -11.63
CA VAL A 188 -3.77 4.88 -10.94
C VAL A 188 -4.80 5.73 -10.19
N SER A 189 -4.65 5.79 -8.87
CA SER A 189 -5.48 6.63 -8.00
C SER A 189 -5.14 8.11 -8.17
N LEU A 190 -6.06 8.91 -8.69
CA LEU A 190 -5.91 10.35 -8.86
C LEU A 190 -7.03 11.08 -8.12
N THR A 191 -6.77 11.45 -6.87
CA THR A 191 -7.77 12.07 -5.98
C THR A 191 -8.00 13.54 -6.32
N THR A 192 -6.95 14.28 -6.68
CA THR A 192 -7.02 15.70 -7.06
C THR A 192 -5.88 16.07 -8.02
N LEU A 193 -6.07 17.15 -8.78
CA LEU A 193 -5.02 17.79 -9.59
C LEU A 193 -4.34 18.95 -8.84
N ASP A 194 -4.87 19.35 -7.69
CA ASP A 194 -4.32 20.40 -6.84
C ASP A 194 -3.15 19.87 -5.99
N ASP A 195 -1.96 20.47 -6.16
CA ASP A 195 -0.75 20.06 -5.45
C ASP A 195 -0.80 20.34 -3.94
N GLU A 196 -1.48 21.41 -3.51
CA GLU A 196 -1.60 21.76 -2.09
C GLU A 196 -2.54 20.78 -1.38
N LEU A 197 -3.71 20.53 -1.96
CA LEU A 197 -4.67 19.56 -1.44
C LEU A 197 -4.06 18.15 -1.41
N LYS A 198 -3.33 17.76 -2.45
CA LYS A 198 -2.59 16.49 -2.47
C LYS A 198 -1.56 16.42 -1.33
N ARG A 199 -0.84 17.50 -1.03
CA ARG A 199 0.16 17.51 0.06
C ARG A 199 -0.48 17.31 1.43
N ILE A 200 -1.68 17.86 1.63
CA ILE A 200 -2.45 17.68 2.86
C ILE A 200 -2.99 16.25 2.96
N MET A 201 -3.60 15.75 1.88
CA MET A 201 -4.32 14.49 1.89
C MET A 201 -3.43 13.25 1.74
N GLU A 202 -2.38 13.34 0.92
CA GLU A 202 -1.52 12.22 0.47
C GLU A 202 -0.03 12.64 0.44
N PRO A 203 0.56 13.01 1.59
CA PRO A 203 1.82 13.76 1.66
C PRO A 203 3.00 13.09 0.94
N ARG A 204 3.09 11.75 0.98
CA ARG A 204 4.21 10.99 0.39
C ARG A 204 3.85 10.22 -0.89
N ALA A 205 2.61 10.31 -1.37
CA ALA A 205 2.24 9.77 -2.68
C ALA A 205 2.88 10.57 -3.84
N ALA A 206 2.86 10.04 -5.06
CA ALA A 206 3.34 10.77 -6.22
C ALA A 206 2.49 12.04 -6.45
N SER A 207 3.10 13.11 -7.01
CA SER A 207 2.35 14.33 -7.37
C SER A 207 1.30 14.05 -8.46
N PRO A 208 0.24 14.86 -8.60
CA PRO A 208 -0.75 14.71 -9.67
C PRO A 208 -0.10 14.65 -11.05
N ALA A 209 0.85 15.56 -11.34
CA ALA A 209 1.60 15.55 -12.60
C ALA A 209 2.40 14.25 -12.81
N ALA A 210 2.98 13.67 -11.74
CA ALA A 210 3.67 12.39 -11.84
C ALA A 210 2.70 11.23 -12.13
N ARG A 211 1.51 11.23 -11.53
CA ARG A 211 0.47 10.22 -11.81
C ARG A 211 -0.04 10.31 -13.24
N LEU A 212 -0.23 11.52 -13.78
CA LEU A 212 -0.56 11.73 -15.19
C LEU A 212 0.54 11.21 -16.12
N ARG A 213 1.82 11.39 -15.77
CA ARG A 213 2.93 10.78 -16.52
C ARG A 213 2.88 9.25 -16.47
N VAL A 214 2.60 8.66 -15.31
CA VAL A 214 2.46 7.20 -15.17
C VAL A 214 1.35 6.67 -16.08
N LEU A 215 0.18 7.31 -16.06
CA LEU A 215 -0.96 6.96 -16.92
C LEU A 215 -0.54 6.97 -18.40
N ARG A 216 0.10 8.05 -18.84
CA ARG A 216 0.58 8.20 -20.22
C ARG A 216 1.59 7.11 -20.59
N THR A 217 2.63 6.91 -19.77
CA THR A 217 3.69 5.95 -20.06
C THR A 217 3.18 4.51 -20.08
N LEU A 218 2.27 4.13 -19.19
CA LEU A 218 1.64 2.80 -19.21
C LEU A 218 0.82 2.60 -20.49
N HIS A 219 0.03 3.61 -20.88
CA HIS A 219 -0.76 3.56 -22.11
C HIS A 219 0.11 3.44 -23.37
N GLU A 220 1.17 4.26 -23.48
CA GLU A 220 2.13 4.22 -24.59
C GLU A 220 2.87 2.86 -24.66
N ALA A 221 3.09 2.20 -23.52
CA ALA A 221 3.67 0.87 -23.44
C ALA A 221 2.67 -0.28 -23.71
N GLY A 222 1.40 0.02 -24.02
CA GLY A 222 0.37 -0.99 -24.28
C GLY A 222 -0.19 -1.66 -23.03
N VAL A 223 0.09 -1.15 -21.82
CA VAL A 223 -0.46 -1.68 -20.57
C VAL A 223 -1.86 -1.08 -20.34
N PRO A 224 -2.93 -1.89 -20.20
CA PRO A 224 -4.27 -1.39 -19.91
C PRO A 224 -4.27 -0.59 -18.61
N VAL A 225 -4.66 0.67 -18.69
CA VAL A 225 -4.59 1.61 -17.57
C VAL A 225 -5.91 2.36 -17.40
N SER A 226 -6.31 2.58 -16.15
CA SER A 226 -7.49 3.34 -15.77
C SER A 226 -7.15 4.37 -14.69
N VAL A 227 -8.01 5.38 -14.58
CA VAL A 227 -7.96 6.36 -13.49
C VAL A 227 -8.99 5.95 -12.44
N MET A 228 -8.57 5.96 -11.18
CA MET A 228 -9.48 5.79 -10.04
C MET A 228 -9.62 7.12 -9.30
N CYS A 229 -10.79 7.74 -9.42
CA CYS A 229 -11.13 9.01 -8.76
C CYS A 229 -11.93 8.74 -7.49
N ALA A 230 -11.25 8.73 -6.34
CA ALA A 230 -11.85 8.57 -5.02
C ALA A 230 -10.94 9.21 -3.95
N PRO A 231 -11.49 9.60 -2.79
CA PRO A 231 -10.94 9.20 -1.51
C PRO A 231 -11.45 7.81 -1.11
#